data_AF-A0A9C8ZHW6-F1
#
_entry.id   AF-A0A9C8ZHW6-F1
#
_cell.length_a   1.000
_cell.length_b   1.000
_cell.length_c   1.000
_cell.angle_alpha   90.00
_cell.angle_beta   90.00
_cell.angle_gamma   90.00
#
_symmetry.space_group_name_H-M   'P 1'
#
loop_
_entity.id
_entity.type
_entity.pdbx_description
1 polymer ?
#
loop_
_entity_poly.entity_id
_entity_poly.type
_entity_poly.pdbx_seq_one_letter_code
_entity_poly.pdbx_strand_id
1 'polypeptide(L)' 'MSGKYFFTNRSEAKNISLIIGIACYVLAILNIANVISPSTTGRWAWLWNNLSDLFGVYGYPLFLFGIGTLLVIIATVKK' A
#
# COMPACT_ATOMS: atom_id res chain seq x y z
N MET A 1 -2.85 15.64 -27.52
CA MET A 1 -2.59 14.41 -26.75
C MET A 1 -3.80 14.12 -25.88
N SER A 2 -4.74 13.28 -26.35
CA SER A 2 -5.89 12.93 -25.51
C SER A 2 -5.42 11.95 -24.44
N GLY A 3 -5.54 12.38 -23.17
CA GLY A 3 -5.22 11.55 -22.02
C GLY A 3 -6.20 10.39 -21.95
N LYS A 4 -5.82 9.26 -22.55
CA LYS A 4 -6.52 7.99 -22.33
C LYS A 4 -6.35 7.67 -20.84
N TYR A 5 -7.45 7.75 -20.11
CA TYR A 5 -7.57 7.21 -18.77
C TYR A 5 -6.94 5.81 -18.77
N PHE A 6 -5.95 5.58 -17.90
CA PHE A 6 -5.10 4.39 -17.87
C PHE A 6 -5.86 3.05 -17.74
N PHE A 7 -7.16 3.09 -17.49
CA PHE A 7 -8.03 1.93 -17.43
C PHE A 7 -9.20 2.11 -18.39
N THR A 8 -9.11 1.46 -19.55
CA THR A 8 -10.20 1.45 -20.54
C THR A 8 -11.35 0.54 -20.08
N ASN A 9 -11.07 -0.39 -19.15
CA ASN A 9 -12.01 -1.42 -18.72
C ASN A 9 -12.11 -1.50 -17.18
N ARG A 10 -13.33 -1.42 -16.64
CA ARG A 10 -13.57 -1.49 -15.17
C ARG A 10 -13.09 -2.81 -14.56
N SER A 11 -13.14 -3.90 -15.33
CA SER A 11 -12.66 -5.20 -14.86
C SER A 11 -11.14 -5.22 -14.65
N GLU A 12 -10.39 -4.54 -15.52
CA GLU A 12 -8.92 -4.45 -15.40
C GLU A 12 -8.54 -3.61 -14.17
N ALA A 13 -9.22 -2.49 -13.95
CA ALA A 13 -9.01 -1.64 -12.78
C ALA A 13 -9.25 -2.41 -11.46
N LYS A 14 -10.27 -3.28 -11.42
CA LYS A 14 -10.55 -4.14 -10.25
C LYS A 14 -9.43 -5.16 -10.03
N ASN A 15 -9.00 -5.85 -11.07
CA ASN A 15 -7.93 -6.84 -10.98
C ASN A 15 -6.61 -6.21 -10.53
N ILE A 16 -6.27 -5.04 -11.08
CA ILE A 16 -5.06 -4.30 -10.71
C ILE A 16 -5.14 -3.82 -9.26
N SER A 17 -6.30 -3.31 -8.82
CA SER A 17 -6.50 -2.92 -7.43
C SER A 17 -6.34 -4.09 -6.46
N LEU A 18 -6.85 -5.29 -6.83
CA LEU A 18 -6.65 -6.51 -6.05
C LEU A 18 -5.17 -6.91 -5.98
N ILE A 19 -4.47 -6.91 -7.11
CA ILE A 19 -3.04 -7.25 -7.17
C ILE A 19 -2.23 -6.30 -6.29
N ILE A 20 -2.47 -4.99 -6.40
CA ILE A 20 -1.78 -3.99 -5.57
C ILE A 20 -2.14 -4.19 -4.09
N GLY A 21 -3.42 -4.44 -3.77
CA GLY A 21 -3.85 -4.68 -2.39
C GLY A 21 -3.18 -5.91 -1.76
N ILE A 22 -3.08 -7.01 -2.50
CA ILE A 22 -2.37 -8.22 -2.07
C ILE A 22 -0.88 -7.93 -1.90
N ALA A 23 -0.25 -7.19 -2.83
CA ALA A 23 1.15 -6.81 -2.71
C ALA A 23 1.40 -5.95 -1.46
N CYS A 24 0.49 -5.02 -1.13
CA CYS A 24 0.57 -4.24 0.11
C CYS A 24 0.54 -5.14 1.36
N TYR A 25 -0.30 -6.19 1.38
CA TYR A 25 -0.31 -7.14 2.49
C TYR A 25 0.98 -7.94 2.59
N VAL A 26 1.50 -8.44 1.48
CA VAL A 26 2.78 -9.16 1.46
C VAL A 26 3.90 -8.27 2.01
N LEU A 27 3.97 -7.00 1.57
CA LEU A 27 4.94 -6.04 2.07
C LEU A 27 4.74 -5.75 3.56
N ALA A 28 3.51 -5.60 4.04
CA ALA A 28 3.23 -5.40 5.46
C ALA A 28 3.72 -6.58 6.31
N ILE A 29 3.44 -7.81 5.89
CA ILE A 29 3.90 -9.03 6.56
C ILE A 29 5.42 -9.11 6.55
N LEU A 30 6.07 -8.84 5.41
CA LEU A 30 7.53 -8.85 5.31
C LEU A 30 8.19 -7.81 6.22
N ASN A 31 7.59 -6.62 6.38
CA ASN A 31 8.09 -5.58 7.29
C ASN A 31 7.85 -5.93 8.77
N ILE A 32 6.82 -6.71 9.10
CA ILE A 32 6.62 -7.21 10.46
C ILE A 32 7.60 -8.34 10.76
N ALA A 33 7.79 -9.27 9.82
CA ALA A 33 8.67 -10.42 9.97
C ALA A 33 10.15 -10.01 10.02
N ASN A 34 10.55 -9.05 9.17
CA ASN A 34 11.85 -8.41 9.24
C ASN A 34 11.64 -7.01 9.81
N VAL A 35 11.67 -6.88 11.13
CA VAL A 35 11.73 -5.57 11.79
C VAL A 35 13.07 -4.93 11.41
N ILE A 36 13.09 -4.31 10.23
CA ILE A 36 14.22 -3.54 9.74
C ILE A 36 14.16 -2.23 10.52
N SER A 37 14.95 -2.13 11.60
CA SER A 37 15.24 -0.85 12.22
C SER A 37 15.91 0.03 11.15
N PRO A 38 15.23 1.07 10.64
CA PRO A 38 15.75 1.76 9.49
C PRO A 38 16.60 2.91 9.98
N SER A 39 17.88 2.89 9.62
CA SER A 39 18.55 4.14 9.28
C SER A 39 17.85 4.68 8.02
N THR A 40 16.80 5.48 8.21
CA THR A 40 15.98 6.05 7.14
C THR A 40 16.73 7.17 6.43
N THR A 41 17.72 6.82 5.60
CA THR A 41 18.40 7.79 4.71
C THR A 41 17.90 7.70 3.25
N GLY A 42 16.81 6.98 2.99
CA GLY A 42 16.24 6.78 1.66
C GLY A 42 15.26 7.88 1.20
N ARG A 43 14.87 7.84 -0.09
CA ARG A 43 13.91 8.78 -0.72
C ARG A 43 12.55 8.87 -0.01
N TRP A 44 12.15 7.80 0.67
CA TRP A 44 10.88 7.69 1.40
C TRP A 44 11.04 7.84 2.91
N ALA A 45 12.22 8.28 3.39
CA ALA A 45 12.49 8.51 4.81
C ALA A 45 11.48 9.44 5.46
N TRP A 46 11.04 10.48 4.74
CA TRP A 46 10.03 11.41 5.24
C TRP A 46 8.72 10.69 5.60
N LEU A 47 8.25 9.76 4.76
CA LEU A 47 7.02 9.01 5.01
C LEU A 47 7.21 8.04 6.17
N TRP A 48 8.33 7.31 6.17
CA TRP A 48 8.62 6.35 7.21
C TRP A 48 8.78 7.00 8.58
N ASN A 49 9.53 8.10 8.69
CA ASN A 49 9.74 8.80 9.95
C ASN A 49 8.43 9.30 10.54
N ASN A 50 7.57 9.94 9.73
CA ASN A 50 6.25 10.39 10.20
C ASN A 50 5.37 9.22 10.68
N LEU A 51 5.36 8.10 9.95
CA LEU A 51 4.59 6.91 10.36
C LEU A 51 5.17 6.26 11.63
N SER A 52 6.49 6.25 11.77
CA SER A 52 7.16 5.76 12.98
C SER A 52 6.95 6.65 14.18
N ASP A 53 6.90 7.96 14.01
CA ASP A 53 6.62 8.89 15.11
C ASP A 53 5.17 8.76 15.60
N LEU A 54 4.21 8.50 14.69
CA LEU A 54 2.79 8.37 15.03
C LEU A 54 2.41 7.00 15.62
N PHE A 55 2.99 5.92 15.10
CA PHE A 55 2.54 4.55 15.37
C PHE A 55 3.68 3.61 15.79
N GLY A 56 4.88 4.13 16.02
CA GLY A 56 6.06 3.36 16.36
C GLY A 56 6.58 2.51 15.21
N VAL A 57 7.38 1.49 15.56
CA VAL A 57 8.02 0.57 14.60
C VAL A 57 7.01 -0.12 13.66
N TYR A 58 5.75 -0.24 14.07
CA TYR A 58 4.68 -0.88 13.29
C TYR A 58 3.87 0.08 12.41
N GLY A 59 4.17 1.37 12.41
CA GLY A 59 3.39 2.38 11.69
C GLY A 59 3.30 2.15 10.19
N TYR A 60 4.44 1.85 9.56
CA TYR A 60 4.46 1.59 8.13
C TYR A 60 3.78 0.27 7.71
N PRO A 61 4.00 -0.87 8.41
CA PRO A 61 3.19 -2.06 8.18
C PRO A 61 1.69 -1.83 8.29
N LEU A 62 1.25 -1.11 9.33
CA LEU A 62 -0.17 -0.77 9.54
C LEU A 62 -0.71 0.11 8.42
N PHE A 63 0.07 1.09 7.96
CA PHE A 63 -0.29 1.94 6.83
C PHE A 63 -0.46 1.13 5.54
N LEU A 64 0.49 0.25 5.22
CA LEU A 64 0.39 -0.65 4.06
C LEU A 64 -0.82 -1.57 4.17
N PHE A 65 -1.09 -2.11 5.35
CA PHE A 65 -2.25 -2.95 5.60
C PHE A 65 -3.56 -2.18 5.38
N GLY A 66 -3.65 -0.93 5.83
CA GLY A 66 -4.81 -0.06 5.61
C GLY A 66 -5.06 0.23 4.13
N ILE A 67 -4.01 0.58 3.37
CA ILE A 67 -4.11 0.77 1.91
C ILE A 67 -4.56 -0.52 1.22
N GLY A 68 -3.94 -1.65 1.57
CA GLY A 68 -4.30 -2.95 1.01
C GLY A 68 -5.78 -3.29 1.25
N THR A 69 -6.25 -3.07 2.47
CA THR A 69 -7.66 -3.27 2.85
C THR A 69 -8.59 -2.38 2.02
N LEU A 70 -8.28 -1.10 1.90
CA LEU A 70 -9.09 -0.15 1.15
C LEU A 70 -9.17 -0.51 -0.35
N LEU A 71 -8.06 -0.92 -0.95
CA LEU A 71 -8.01 -1.34 -2.36
C LEU A 71 -8.82 -2.63 -2.60
N VAL A 72 -8.72 -3.61 -1.70
CA VAL A 72 -9.51 -4.85 -1.78
C VAL A 72 -11.00 -4.55 -1.60
N ILE A 73 -11.37 -3.67 -0.67
CA ILE A 73 -12.77 -3.24 -0.49
C ILE A 73 -13.29 -2.57 -1.76
N ILE A 74 -12.55 -1.60 -2.31
CA ILE A 74 -12.97 -0.90 -3.55
C ILE A 74 -13.12 -1.87 -4.71
N ALA A 75 -12.26 -2.88 -4.81
CA ALA A 75 -12.36 -3.88 -5.86
C ALA A 75 -13.55 -4.85 -5.68
N THR A 76 -13.89 -5.19 -4.44
CA THR A 76 -14.94 -6.17 -4.09
C THR A 76 -16.33 -5.57 -3.96
N VAL A 77 -16.45 -4.27 -3.62
CA VAL A 77 -17.73 -3.57 -3.58
C VAL A 77 -18.32 -3.52 -4.99
N LYS A 78 -19.35 -4.35 -5.21
CA LYS A 78 -20.21 -4.28 -6.39
C LYS A 78 -21.06 -3.02 -6.31
N LYS A 79 -20.78 -2.05 -7.18
CA LYS A 79 -21.79 -1.12 -7.68
C LYS A 79 -22.48 -1.76 -8.87
#